data_AF-A0A090QUB2-F1
#
_entry.id   AF-A0A090QUB2-F1
#
_cell.length_a   1.000
_cell.length_b   1.000
_cell.length_c   1.000
_cell.angle_alpha   90.00
_cell.angle_beta   90.00
_cell.angle_gamma   90.00
#
_symmetry.space_group_name_H-M   'P 1'
#
loop_
_entity.id
_entity.type
_entity.pdbx_description
1 polymer ?
#
loop_
_entity_poly.entity_id
_entity_poly.type
_entity_poly.pdbx_seq_one_letter_code
_entity_poly.pdbx_strand_id
1 'polypeptide(L)'
;MGDENVTVIFEDSEYQIWVGTDYGLYQFEAGHLYLVNNSVSQGGVRDLYEDRMGQLWIANHFGLQYSQTLSPLALQSVPLLGGRATHSVLWVTIMACGSVRPVV
;
A
#
# COMPACT_ATOMS: atom_id res chain seq x y z
N MET A 1 -11.81 8.71 22.42
CA MET A 1 -10.97 7.62 21.90
C MET A 1 -11.72 7.06 20.73
N GLY A 2 -11.25 7.34 19.51
CA GLY A 2 -11.96 6.97 18.29
C GLY A 2 -11.76 5.49 17.99
N ASP A 3 -12.80 4.83 17.50
CA ASP A 3 -12.72 3.47 16.98
C ASP A 3 -11.79 3.47 15.76
N GLU A 4 -10.74 2.65 15.79
CA GLU A 4 -9.86 2.44 14.65
C GLU A 4 -10.49 1.38 13.75
N ASN A 5 -10.98 1.78 12.57
CA ASN A 5 -11.57 0.83 11.65
C ASN A 5 -10.49 0.15 10.82
N VAL A 6 -10.61 -1.17 10.72
CA VAL A 6 -9.86 -1.97 9.75
C VAL A 6 -10.48 -1.74 8.36
N THR A 7 -9.63 -1.37 7.39
CA THR A 7 -10.03 -1.10 6.02
C THR A 7 -9.65 -2.23 5.07
N VAL A 8 -8.54 -2.92 5.35
CA VAL A 8 -8.03 -4.02 4.52
C VAL A 8 -7.21 -5.01 5.37
N ILE A 9 -7.33 -6.29 5.03
CA ILE A 9 -6.45 -7.35 5.53
C ILE A 9 -5.86 -8.03 4.29
N PHE A 10 -4.55 -8.16 4.24
CA PHE A 10 -3.81 -8.66 3.09
C PHE A 10 -2.71 -9.62 3.54
N GLU A 11 -2.58 -10.77 2.87
CA GLU A 11 -1.46 -11.70 3.06
C GLU A 11 -0.51 -11.54 1.86
N ASP A 12 0.77 -11.28 2.14
CA ASP A 12 1.79 -11.18 1.10
C ASP A 12 2.39 -12.55 0.73
N SER A 13 3.29 -12.56 -0.26
CA SER A 13 3.98 -13.77 -0.71
C SER A 13 5.00 -14.35 0.28
N GLU A 14 5.35 -13.60 1.34
CA GLU A 14 6.17 -14.05 2.46
C GLU A 14 5.31 -14.60 3.63
N TYR A 15 3.99 -14.75 3.44
CA TYR A 15 3.01 -15.17 4.46
C TYR A 15 2.88 -14.19 5.63
N GLN A 16 3.26 -12.92 5.42
CA GLN A 16 3.03 -11.87 6.39
C GLN A 16 1.63 -11.32 6.23
N ILE A 17 0.97 -11.11 7.37
CA ILE A 17 -0.37 -10.53 7.41
C ILE A 17 -0.24 -9.02 7.66
N TRP A 18 -0.79 -8.25 6.74
CA TRP A 18 -0.86 -6.80 6.79
C TRP A 18 -2.29 -6.37 7.07
N VAL A 19 -2.44 -5.42 7.99
CA VAL A 19 -3.74 -4.85 8.38
C VAL A 19 -3.69 -3.35 8.15
N GLY A 20 -4.41 -2.89 7.15
CA GLY A 20 -4.63 -1.47 6.91
C GLY A 20 -5.79 -0.96 7.76
N THR A 21 -5.61 0.23 8.34
CA THR A 21 -6.62 0.91 9.14
C THR A 21 -6.78 2.36 8.69
N ASP A 22 -7.80 3.03 9.22
CA ASP A 22 -7.93 4.48 9.06
C ASP A 22 -6.76 5.29 9.68
N TYR A 23 -5.91 4.66 10.50
CA TYR A 23 -4.76 5.29 11.15
C TYR A 23 -3.42 4.95 10.49
N GLY A 24 -3.27 3.77 9.90
CA GLY A 24 -2.01 3.36 9.29
C GLY A 24 -1.99 1.89 8.88
N LEU A 25 -0.77 1.38 8.67
CA LEU A 25 -0.53 -0.01 8.32
C LEU A 25 0.05 -0.73 9.53
N TYR A 26 -0.46 -1.92 9.82
CA TYR A 26 0.05 -2.80 10.85
C TYR A 26 0.50 -4.12 10.23
N GLN A 27 1.54 -4.71 10.80
CA GLN A 27 1.94 -6.09 10.56
C GLN A 27 1.40 -6.95 11.70
N PHE A 28 0.73 -8.04 11.37
CA PHE A 28 0.29 -9.02 12.34
C PHE A 28 1.34 -10.13 12.45
N GLU A 29 1.98 -10.22 13.61
CA GLU A 29 3.02 -11.20 13.89
C GLU A 29 2.83 -11.75 15.31
N ALA A 30 2.88 -13.08 15.44
CA ALA A 30 2.79 -13.79 16.72
C ALA A 30 1.58 -13.36 17.59
N GLY A 31 0.42 -13.14 16.97
CA GLY A 31 -0.80 -12.75 17.68
C GLY A 31 -0.92 -11.27 18.02
N HIS A 32 0.04 -10.44 17.61
CA HIS A 32 0.10 -9.03 17.92
C HIS A 32 0.13 -8.17 16.65
N LEU A 33 -0.41 -6.96 16.74
CA LEU A 33 -0.34 -5.95 15.67
C LEU A 33 0.78 -4.96 15.97
N TYR A 34 1.72 -4.83 15.04
CA TYR A 34 2.83 -3.90 15.10
C TYR A 34 2.63 -2.80 14.07
N LEU A 35 2.60 -1.56 14.53
CA LEU A 35 2.47 -0.42 13.63
C LEU A 35 3.71 -0.30 12.75
N VAL A 36 3.50 -0.26 11.44
CA VAL A 36 4.57 -0.01 10.46
C VAL A 36 5.00 1.44 10.57
N ASN A 37 6.30 1.65 10.78
CA ASN A 37 6.90 2.97 10.85
C ASN A 37 6.59 3.79 9.58
N ASN A 38 6.32 5.08 9.77
CA ASN A 38 5.95 6.03 8.71
C ASN A 38 4.63 5.75 7.97
N SER A 39 3.84 4.75 8.38
CA SER A 39 2.49 4.56 7.80
C SER A 39 1.49 5.62 8.30
N VAL A 40 1.56 5.98 9.58
CA VAL A 40 0.61 6.91 10.23
C VAL A 40 0.67 8.33 9.70
N SER A 41 1.88 8.86 9.50
CA SER A 41 2.06 10.21 8.96
C SER A 41 1.53 10.36 7.53
N GLN A 42 1.18 9.25 6.89
CA GLN A 42 0.76 9.14 5.51
C GLN A 42 -0.74 8.84 5.39
N GLY A 43 -1.45 8.83 6.53
CA GLY A 43 -2.90 8.68 6.60
C GLY A 43 -3.39 7.24 6.51
N GLY A 44 -4.71 7.07 6.65
CA GLY A 44 -5.32 5.75 6.66
C GLY A 44 -5.12 5.00 5.35
N VAL A 45 -4.85 3.70 5.48
CA VAL A 45 -4.69 2.77 4.36
C VAL A 45 -6.06 2.48 3.76
N ARG A 46 -6.13 2.46 2.44
CA ARG A 46 -7.35 2.20 1.68
C ARG A 46 -7.26 0.92 0.85
N ASP A 47 -6.06 0.56 0.41
CA ASP A 47 -5.84 -0.68 -0.33
C ASP A 47 -4.38 -1.13 -0.25
N LEU A 48 -4.17 -2.43 -0.44
CA LEU A 48 -2.86 -3.10 -0.47
C LEU A 48 -2.79 -4.03 -1.67
N TYR A 49 -1.65 -4.03 -2.37
CA TYR A 49 -1.44 -4.89 -3.53
C TYR A 49 0.02 -5.27 -3.69
N GLU A 50 0.31 -6.56 -3.81
CA GLU A 50 1.65 -7.03 -4.18
C GLU A 50 1.75 -7.25 -5.69
N ASP A 51 2.74 -6.65 -6.34
CA ASP A 51 2.98 -6.86 -7.76
C ASP A 51 3.80 -8.13 -8.06
N ARG A 52 3.95 -8.45 -9.34
CA ARG A 52 4.69 -9.64 -9.78
C ARG A 52 6.20 -9.56 -9.54
N MET A 53 6.71 -8.39 -9.19
CA MET A 53 8.10 -8.18 -8.81
C MET A 53 8.31 -8.30 -7.30
N GLY A 54 7.26 -8.63 -6.53
CA GLY A 54 7.31 -8.74 -5.08
C GLY A 54 7.26 -7.38 -4.37
N GLN A 55 6.81 -6.32 -5.06
CA GLN A 55 6.67 -5.01 -4.44
C GLN A 55 5.29 -4.86 -3.82
N LEU A 56 5.24 -4.47 -2.55
CA LEU A 56 3.99 -4.15 -1.88
C LEU A 56 3.63 -2.69 -2.11
N TRP A 57 2.49 -2.46 -2.74
CA TRP A 57 1.89 -1.16 -2.99
C TRP A 57 0.84 -0.85 -1.94
N ILE A 58 0.85 0.38 -1.43
CA ILE A 58 -0.06 0.85 -0.39
C ILE A 58 -0.72 2.13 -0.87
N ALA A 59 -2.04 2.05 -1.08
CA ALA A 59 -2.86 3.23 -1.33
C ALA A 59 -3.35 3.77 0.02
N ASN A 60 -3.13 5.06 0.27
CA ASN A 60 -3.62 5.76 1.44
C ASN A 60 -4.42 7.01 1.02
N HIS A 61 -4.97 7.73 2.00
CA HIS A 61 -5.75 8.95 1.74
C HIS A 61 -4.98 10.05 1.02
N PHE A 62 -3.65 10.08 1.14
CA PHE A 62 -2.82 11.17 0.63
C PHE A 62 -2.04 10.79 -0.64
N GLY A 63 -2.02 9.52 -1.03
CA GLY A 63 -1.33 9.06 -2.23
C GLY A 63 -1.02 7.56 -2.25
N LEU A 64 0.02 7.23 -3.03
CA LEU A 64 0.49 5.87 -3.27
C LEU A 64 1.93 5.72 -2.77
N GLN A 65 2.18 4.62 -2.08
CA GLN A 65 3.50 4.20 -1.63
C GLN A 65 3.77 2.80 -2.10
N TYR A 66 5.05 2.43 -2.11
CA TYR A 66 5.45 1.06 -2.37
C TYR A 66 6.66 0.68 -1.51
N SER A 67 6.87 -0.62 -1.34
CA SER A 67 8.07 -1.19 -0.76
C SER A 67 8.58 -2.33 -1.64
N GLN A 68 9.89 -2.38 -1.84
CA GLN A 68 10.56 -3.47 -2.56
C GLN A 68 10.94 -4.63 -1.64
N THR A 69 10.85 -4.43 -0.32
CA THR A 69 11.20 -5.41 0.71
C THR A 69 10.00 -5.59 1.62
N LEU A 70 9.55 -6.82 1.79
CA LEU A 70 8.41 -7.12 2.68
C LEU A 70 8.89 -7.21 4.15
N SER A 71 10.12 -7.68 4.36
CA SER A 71 10.73 -7.82 5.70
C SER A 71 12.22 -7.41 5.71
N PRO A 72 12.63 -6.27 6.29
CA PRO A 72 11.79 -5.22 6.88
C PRO A 72 11.07 -4.39 5.81
N LEU A 73 9.84 -3.96 6.10
CA LEU A 73 9.08 -3.08 5.22
C LEU A 73 9.70 -1.67 5.19
N ALA A 74 10.14 -1.25 4.01
CA ALA A 74 10.75 0.05 3.77
C ALA A 74 9.89 0.88 2.80
N LEU A 75 9.02 1.73 3.34
CA LEU A 75 8.07 2.51 2.55
C LEU A 75 8.73 3.65 1.79
N GLN A 76 8.45 3.73 0.50
CA GLN A 76 8.85 4.81 -0.39
C GLN A 76 7.60 5.46 -0.98
N SER A 77 7.54 6.79 -0.94
CA SER A 77 6.48 7.53 -1.63
C SER A 77 6.76 7.50 -3.13
N VAL A 78 5.71 7.32 -3.93
CA VAL A 78 5.84 7.48 -5.38
C VAL A 78 5.91 8.98 -5.67
N PRO A 79 7.04 9.52 -6.16
CA PRO A 79 7.11 10.92 -6.54
C PRO A 79 6.21 11.13 -7.76
N LEU A 80 5.04 11.73 -7.55
CA LEU A 80 4.19 12.18 -8.64
C LEU A 80 4.89 13.37 -9.31
N LEU A 81 5.65 13.10 -10.37
CA LEU A 81 6.12 14.15 -11.28
C LEU A 81 4.90 14.73 -12.01
N GLY A 82 4.21 15.65 -11.35
CA GLY A 82 3.11 16.45 -11.91
C GLY A 82 1.80 15.68 -12.13
N GLY A 83 0.93 15.63 -11.11
CA GLY A 83 -0.46 15.22 -11.31
C GLY A 83 -1.15 14.88 -10.00
N ARG A 84 -2.20 15.63 -9.65
CA ARG A 84 -3.05 15.33 -8.49
C ARG A 84 -3.80 14.02 -8.74
N ALA A 85 -3.62 13.03 -7.87
CA ALA A 85 -4.47 11.83 -7.86
C ALA A 85 -5.90 12.26 -7.47
N THR A 86 -6.86 12.12 -8.39
CA THR A 86 -8.29 12.30 -8.06
C THR A 86 -9.10 11.07 -8.51
N HIS A 87 -9.91 10.61 -7.55
CA HIS A 87 -11.07 9.69 -7.56
C HIS A 87 -11.06 8.34 -8.30
N SER A 88 -10.03 7.97 -9.03
CA SER A 88 -9.99 6.66 -9.67
C SER A 88 -8.60 6.06 -9.65
N VAL A 89 -8.25 5.39 -8.54
CA VAL A 89 -7.02 4.56 -8.43
C VAL A 89 -7.04 3.36 -9.40
N LEU A 90 -8.13 3.18 -10.16
CA LEU A 90 -8.24 2.30 -11.32
C LEU A 90 -7.22 2.55 -12.45
N TRP A 91 -6.38 3.60 -12.38
CA TRP A 91 -5.33 3.92 -13.36
C TRP A 91 -3.89 3.70 -12.89
N VAL A 92 -3.65 3.02 -11.76
CA VAL A 92 -2.29 2.59 -11.38
C VAL A 92 -1.80 1.39 -12.24
N THR A 93 -2.56 1.02 -13.26
CA THR A 93 -2.21 0.02 -14.28
C THR A 93 -1.00 0.41 -15.16
N ILE A 94 -0.47 1.63 -15.13
CA ILE A 94 0.52 2.05 -16.14
C ILE A 94 2.00 1.68 -15.83
N MET A 95 2.41 1.34 -14.60
CA MET A 95 3.86 1.15 -14.33
C MET A 95 4.29 -0.17 -13.67
N ALA A 96 3.38 -1.14 -13.47
CA ALA A 96 3.77 -2.42 -12.86
C ALA A 96 4.34 -3.45 -13.86
N CYS A 97 4.19 -3.30 -15.19
CA CYS A 97 4.86 -4.18 -16.15
C CYS A 97 4.84 -3.61 -17.57
N GLY A 98 5.88 -3.88 -18.35
CA GLY A 98 6.18 -3.24 -19.62
C GLY A 98 5.15 -3.42 -20.76
N SER A 99 5.30 -2.51 -21.72
CA SER A 99 4.75 -2.47 -23.07
C SER A 99 3.29 -2.05 -23.26
N VAL A 100 3.17 -0.85 -23.84
CA VAL A 100 2.01 -0.33 -24.57
C VAL A 100 1.61 -1.31 -25.67
N ARG A 101 0.31 -1.61 -25.77
CA ARG A 101 -0.40 -1.59 -27.06
C ARG A 101 -1.84 -1.11 -26.86
N PRO A 102 -2.28 -0.06 -27.57
CA PRO A 102 -3.70 0.21 -27.71
C PRO A 102 -4.27 -0.84 -28.67
N VAL A 103 -5.36 -1.50 -28.27
CA VAL A 103 -6.25 -2.15 -29.23
C VAL A 103 -7.51 -1.30 -29.28
N VAL A 104 -7.86 -0.98 -30.52
CA VAL A 104 -8.87 -0.06 -31.06
C VAL A 104 -10.18 -0.06 -30.28
#